data_AF-A0A935VYT5-F1
#
_entry.id   AF-A0A935VYT5-F1
#
_cell.length_a   1.000
_cell.length_b   1.000
_cell.length_c   1.000
_cell.angle_alpha   90.00
_cell.angle_beta   90.00
_cell.angle_gamma   90.00
#
_symmetry.space_group_name_H-M   'P 1'
#
loop_
_entity.id
_entity.type
_entity.pdbx_description
1 polymer ?
#
loop_
_entity_poly.entity_id
_entity_poly.type
_entity_poly.pdbx_seq_one_letter_code
_entity_poly.pdbx_strand_id
1 'polypeptide(L)'
;MQDHGDGAPSWLFSFLDLALLMLIAMTQLAPDTPPEVPDLGAMVVPRIGEAGSSELAAESVDVWQLRVHPPEEGVASPYELVRVVDGKPVDEGRRVESASLRTELANLKAASGHKPMLAPHEDSRSQDMLEAAAMLEEIWPGPRWATVTRVADRG
;
A
#
# COMPACT_ATOMS: atom_id res chain seq x y z
N MET A 1 55.99 22.36 41.69
CA MET A 1 54.97 21.82 42.62
C MET A 1 53.82 21.29 41.78
N GLN A 2 53.61 19.97 41.85
CA GLN A 2 52.39 19.20 41.59
C GLN A 2 51.74 19.24 40.19
N ASP A 3 52.24 18.32 39.38
CA ASP A 3 51.55 17.51 38.37
C ASP A 3 50.11 17.15 38.85
N HIS A 4 49.09 17.58 38.11
CA HIS A 4 47.70 17.17 38.33
C HIS A 4 47.32 16.22 37.20
N GLY A 5 47.15 14.96 37.60
CA GLY A 5 47.03 13.81 36.75
C GLY A 5 45.99 13.93 35.64
N ASP A 6 46.44 13.44 34.49
CA ASP A 6 45.71 13.05 33.30
C ASP A 6 44.55 12.11 33.66
N GLY A 7 43.41 12.70 34.04
CA GLY A 7 42.15 11.98 34.28
C GLY A 7 41.49 11.68 32.94
N ALA A 8 41.11 10.42 32.71
CA ALA A 8 40.37 10.03 31.51
C ALA A 8 39.17 10.97 31.28
N PRO A 9 38.97 11.52 30.07
CA PRO A 9 37.91 12.49 29.80
C PRO A 9 36.56 11.92 30.21
N SER A 10 35.77 12.68 30.98
CA SER A 10 34.44 12.26 31.44
C SER A 10 33.50 11.85 30.31
N TRP A 11 33.71 12.38 29.10
CA TRP A 11 32.98 12.02 27.90
C TRP A 11 33.23 10.58 27.42
N LEU A 12 34.39 10.00 27.74
CA LEU A 12 34.72 8.62 27.37
C LEU A 12 33.78 7.63 28.05
N PHE A 13 33.36 7.89 29.29
CA PHE A 13 32.44 7.02 30.02
C PHE A 13 31.05 7.03 29.40
N SER A 14 30.52 8.20 29.03
CA SER A 14 29.23 8.32 28.33
C SER A 14 29.26 7.73 26.93
N PHE A 15 30.39 7.84 26.21
CA PHE A 15 30.57 7.21 24.91
C PHE A 15 30.58 5.68 25.02
N LEU A 16 31.31 5.14 26.00
CA LEU A 16 31.38 3.69 26.23
C LEU A 16 30.01 3.12 26.58
N ASP A 17 29.24 3.83 27.40
CA ASP A 17 27.87 3.45 27.76
C ASP A 17 26.94 3.43 26.54
N LEU A 18 26.96 4.49 25.71
CA LEU A 18 26.17 4.53 24.48
C LEU A 18 26.57 3.43 23.48
N ALA A 19 27.87 3.21 23.29
CA ALA A 19 28.38 2.17 22.41
C ALA A 19 28.00 0.76 22.90
N LEU A 20 28.05 0.54 24.23
CA LEU A 20 27.65 -0.72 24.84
C LEU A 20 26.13 -0.94 24.73
N LEU A 21 25.32 0.08 24.99
CA LEU A 21 23.87 0.03 24.81
C LEU A 21 23.49 -0.26 23.35
N MET A 22 24.16 0.38 22.38
CA MET A 22 23.98 0.11 20.96
C MET A 22 24.39 -1.33 20.58
N LEU A 23 25.50 -1.82 21.12
CA LEU A 23 25.94 -3.19 20.88
C LEU A 23 24.94 -4.22 21.45
N ILE A 24 24.46 -4.01 22.69
CA ILE A 24 23.44 -4.87 23.32
C ILE A 24 22.14 -4.82 22.53
N ALA A 25 21.70 -3.65 22.09
CA ALA A 25 20.50 -3.53 21.25
C ALA A 25 20.66 -4.33 19.96
N MET A 26 21.79 -4.21 19.26
CA MET A 26 22.04 -4.93 18.01
C MET A 26 22.17 -6.44 18.20
N THR A 27 22.70 -6.91 19.33
CA THR A 27 22.82 -8.35 19.62
C THR A 27 21.54 -8.96 20.18
N GLN A 28 20.70 -8.20 20.87
CA GLN A 28 19.40 -8.67 21.38
C GLN A 28 18.27 -8.54 20.36
N LEU A 29 18.36 -7.61 19.39
CA LEU A 29 17.40 -7.50 18.29
C LEU A 29 17.67 -8.50 17.15
N ALA A 30 18.75 -9.28 17.21
CA ALA A 30 18.92 -10.43 16.33
C ALA A 30 18.08 -11.59 16.90
N PRO A 31 16.94 -11.97 16.28
CA PRO A 31 16.20 -13.13 16.74
C PRO A 31 17.07 -14.38 16.57
N ASP A 32 17.32 -15.10 17.68
CA ASP A 32 17.93 -16.46 17.68
C ASP A 32 17.04 -17.50 16.99
N THR A 33 15.82 -17.12 16.63
CA THR A 33 14.98 -17.90 15.73
C THR A 33 15.30 -17.42 14.33
N PRO A 34 15.92 -18.25 13.45
CA PRO A 34 15.87 -17.92 12.04
C PRO A 34 14.41 -17.63 11.72
N PRO A 35 14.06 -16.52 11.03
CA PRO A 35 12.74 -16.45 10.45
C PRO A 35 12.56 -17.78 9.73
N GLU A 36 11.47 -18.48 10.01
CA GLU A 36 11.11 -19.67 9.25
C GLU A 36 10.99 -19.18 7.81
N VAL A 37 12.11 -19.22 7.08
CA VAL A 37 12.17 -18.84 5.68
C VAL A 37 11.27 -19.88 5.07
N PRO A 38 10.08 -19.49 4.55
CA PRO A 38 9.21 -20.46 3.93
C PRO A 38 10.08 -21.17 2.89
N ASP A 39 10.21 -22.48 3.01
CA ASP A 39 11.00 -23.25 2.06
C ASP A 39 10.38 -23.05 0.68
N LEU A 40 10.98 -22.16 -0.12
CA LEU A 40 10.51 -21.82 -1.46
C LEU A 40 10.55 -23.04 -2.38
N GLY A 41 11.32 -24.09 -2.02
CA GLY A 41 11.32 -25.38 -2.70
C GLY A 41 10.11 -26.25 -2.36
N ALA A 42 9.47 -26.02 -1.21
CA ALA A 42 8.24 -26.67 -0.78
C ALA A 42 6.99 -25.81 -1.03
N MET A 43 7.16 -24.52 -1.38
CA MET A 43 6.08 -23.69 -1.88
C MET A 43 5.59 -24.31 -3.19
N VAL A 44 4.46 -25.02 -3.12
CA VAL A 44 3.71 -25.42 -4.31
C VAL A 44 3.22 -24.14 -4.95
N VAL A 45 4.04 -23.57 -5.83
CA VAL A 45 3.58 -22.56 -6.78
C VAL A 45 2.54 -23.26 -7.62
N PRO A 46 1.25 -22.90 -7.52
CA PRO A 46 0.26 -23.44 -8.44
C PRO A 46 0.77 -23.07 -9.84
N ARG A 47 1.29 -24.06 -10.56
CA ARG A 47 1.62 -23.88 -11.96
C ARG A 47 0.28 -23.68 -12.63
N ILE A 48 -0.02 -22.42 -12.93
CA ILE A 48 -1.10 -22.06 -13.82
C ILE A 48 -0.74 -22.70 -15.16
N GLY A 49 -1.13 -23.95 -15.36
CA GLY A 49 -1.24 -24.50 -16.70
C GLY A 49 -2.21 -23.62 -17.47
N GLU A 50 -2.08 -23.53 -18.79
CA GLU A 50 -2.96 -22.67 -19.61
C GLU A 50 -4.46 -22.90 -19.33
N ALA A 51 -4.85 -24.08 -18.82
CA ALA A 51 -6.20 -24.36 -18.32
C ALA A 51 -6.58 -23.62 -17.01
N GLY A 52 -5.64 -23.49 -16.05
CA GLY A 52 -5.88 -22.76 -14.79
C GLY A 52 -5.86 -21.23 -14.95
N SER A 53 -5.25 -20.72 -16.03
CA SER A 53 -5.36 -19.28 -16.36
C SER A 53 -6.76 -18.95 -16.86
N SER A 54 -7.47 -19.93 -17.42
CA SER A 54 -8.87 -19.79 -17.81
C SER A 54 -9.84 -19.92 -16.64
N GLU A 55 -9.51 -20.68 -15.59
CA GLU A 55 -10.37 -20.80 -14.39
C GLU A 55 -10.19 -19.61 -13.43
N LEU A 56 -8.98 -19.05 -13.25
CA LEU A 56 -8.81 -17.76 -12.55
C LEU A 56 -9.31 -16.56 -13.38
N ALA A 57 -9.35 -16.68 -14.71
CA ALA A 57 -10.00 -15.69 -15.58
C ALA A 57 -11.53 -15.85 -15.66
N ALA A 58 -12.09 -16.95 -15.11
CA ALA A 58 -13.52 -17.21 -15.08
C ALA A 58 -14.17 -16.86 -13.73
N GLU A 59 -13.38 -16.57 -12.68
CA GLU A 59 -13.89 -15.73 -11.60
C GLU A 59 -13.91 -14.30 -12.12
N SER A 60 -15.04 -13.95 -12.74
CA SER A 60 -15.48 -12.59 -12.98
C SER A 60 -15.54 -11.86 -11.63
N VAL A 61 -14.39 -11.42 -11.12
CA VAL A 61 -14.37 -10.68 -9.86
C VAL A 61 -14.96 -9.32 -10.17
N ASP A 62 -16.22 -9.16 -9.81
CA ASP A 62 -16.89 -7.88 -9.77
C ASP A 62 -16.16 -7.01 -8.73
N VAL A 63 -15.28 -6.15 -9.23
CA VAL A 63 -14.42 -5.30 -8.40
C VAL A 63 -14.72 -3.85 -8.69
N TRP A 64 -14.93 -3.09 -7.62
CA TRP A 64 -14.97 -1.64 -7.69
C TRP A 64 -13.57 -1.06 -7.74
N GLN A 65 -13.34 -0.10 -8.63
CA GLN A 65 -12.09 0.64 -8.76
C GLN A 65 -12.33 2.12 -8.52
N LEU A 66 -11.52 2.72 -7.66
CA LEU A 66 -11.41 4.17 -7.51
C LEU A 66 -10.22 4.64 -8.35
N ARG A 67 -10.51 5.25 -9.50
CA ARG A 67 -9.50 5.80 -10.40
C ARG A 67 -9.20 7.24 -10.04
N VAL A 68 -7.92 7.58 -10.07
CA VAL A 68 -7.44 8.96 -9.91
C VAL A 68 -6.81 9.37 -11.22
N HIS A 69 -7.25 10.49 -11.76
CA HIS A 69 -6.86 11.00 -13.07
C HIS A 69 -5.96 12.23 -12.96
N PRO A 70 -5.22 12.58 -14.02
CA PRO A 70 -4.49 13.83 -14.07
C PRO A 70 -5.40 15.05 -13.97
N PRO A 71 -4.84 16.20 -13.53
CA PRO A 71 -5.56 17.47 -13.48
C PRO A 71 -5.76 18.00 -14.91
N GLU A 72 -6.98 17.93 -15.42
CA GLU A 72 -7.35 18.46 -16.74
C GLU A 72 -8.08 19.81 -16.62
N GLU A 73 -7.81 20.74 -17.54
CA GLU A 73 -8.54 22.01 -17.60
C GLU A 73 -10.02 21.77 -17.94
N GLY A 74 -10.91 22.26 -17.08
CA GLY A 74 -12.36 22.14 -17.28
C GLY A 74 -13.01 20.86 -16.72
N VAL A 75 -12.23 19.95 -16.13
CA VAL A 75 -12.77 18.76 -15.44
C VAL A 75 -12.92 19.05 -13.95
N ALA A 76 -14.14 18.85 -13.42
CA ALA A 76 -14.50 19.23 -12.05
C ALA A 76 -13.82 18.38 -10.96
N SER A 77 -13.33 17.17 -11.28
CA SER A 77 -12.68 16.33 -10.28
C SER A 77 -11.77 15.24 -10.83
N PRO A 78 -10.68 14.90 -10.12
CA PRO A 78 -9.77 13.82 -10.53
C PRO A 78 -10.31 12.42 -10.24
N TYR A 79 -11.41 12.26 -9.50
CA TYR A 79 -11.86 10.94 -9.05
C TYR A 79 -12.94 10.35 -9.93
N GLU A 80 -12.86 9.04 -10.16
CA GLU A 80 -13.86 8.26 -10.89
C GLU A 80 -14.06 6.93 -10.18
N LEU A 81 -15.32 6.57 -9.91
CA LEU A 81 -15.66 5.27 -9.33
C LEU A 81 -16.26 4.38 -10.41
N VAL A 82 -15.58 3.27 -10.71
CA VAL A 82 -15.91 2.36 -11.82
C VAL A 82 -16.14 0.96 -11.28
N ARG A 83 -17.22 0.31 -11.74
CA ARG A 83 -17.41 -1.12 -11.54
C ARG A 83 -16.76 -1.88 -12.69
N VAL A 84 -15.83 -2.77 -12.38
CA VAL A 84 -15.11 -3.57 -13.36
C VAL A 84 -15.53 -5.02 -13.22
N VAL A 85 -16.07 -5.59 -14.30
CA VAL A 85 -16.44 -7.00 -14.41
C VAL A 85 -15.64 -7.59 -15.56
N ASP A 86 -14.96 -8.71 -15.32
CA ASP A 86 -14.07 -9.37 -16.30
C ASP A 86 -12.99 -8.43 -16.88
N GLY A 87 -12.46 -7.54 -16.04
CA GLY A 87 -11.43 -6.57 -16.44
C GLY A 87 -11.96 -5.45 -17.36
N LYS A 88 -13.27 -5.41 -17.64
CA LYS A 88 -13.91 -4.35 -18.43
C LYS A 88 -14.76 -3.45 -17.53
N PRO A 89 -14.66 -2.12 -17.69
CA PRO A 89 -15.59 -1.22 -17.02
C PRO A 89 -17.01 -1.52 -17.53
N VAL A 90 -17.93 -1.82 -16.61
CA VAL A 90 -19.36 -2.07 -16.93
C VAL A 90 -20.08 -0.76 -17.23
N ASP A 91 -19.59 0.33 -16.63
CA ASP A 91 -20.10 1.68 -16.82
C ASP A 91 -18.92 2.64 -17.03
N GLU A 92 -19.13 3.69 -17.83
CA GLU A 92 -18.24 4.84 -17.80
C GLU A 92 -18.42 5.48 -16.42
N GLY A 93 -17.45 5.29 -15.52
CA GLY A 93 -17.58 5.76 -14.15
C GLY A 93 -17.82 7.25 -14.16
N ARG A 94 -18.80 7.70 -13.38
CA ARG A 94 -19.05 9.12 -13.26
C ARG A 94 -17.90 9.75 -12.49
N ARG A 95 -17.37 10.87 -13.01
CA ARG A 95 -16.44 11.71 -12.23
C ARG A 95 -17.13 12.20 -10.96
N VAL A 96 -16.52 11.96 -9.82
CA VAL A 96 -17.06 12.29 -8.50
C VAL A 96 -16.24 13.42 -7.91
N GLU A 97 -16.88 14.52 -7.53
CA GLU A 97 -16.21 15.63 -6.83
C GLU A 97 -15.62 15.20 -5.48
N SER A 98 -14.49 15.79 -5.10
CA SER A 98 -13.78 15.47 -3.85
C SER A 98 -14.70 15.57 -2.62
N ALA A 99 -15.55 16.61 -2.57
CA ALA A 99 -16.50 16.81 -1.48
C ALA A 99 -17.59 15.72 -1.41
N SER A 100 -17.91 15.10 -2.55
CA SER A 100 -18.96 14.06 -2.67
C SER A 100 -18.38 12.64 -2.61
N LEU A 101 -17.08 12.47 -2.89
CA LEU A 101 -16.40 11.18 -2.93
C LEU A 101 -16.59 10.37 -1.65
N ARG A 102 -16.48 11.04 -0.51
CA ARG A 102 -16.69 10.41 0.80
C ARG A 102 -18.09 9.79 0.92
N THR A 103 -19.11 10.50 0.47
CA THR A 103 -20.51 10.05 0.52
C THR A 103 -20.72 8.86 -0.41
N GLU A 104 -20.19 8.94 -1.63
CA GLU A 104 -20.26 7.83 -2.61
C GLU A 104 -19.55 6.57 -2.11
N LEU A 105 -18.36 6.70 -1.52
CA LEU A 105 -17.64 5.58 -0.93
C LEU A 105 -18.40 4.97 0.27
N ALA A 106 -19.04 5.79 1.10
CA ALA A 106 -19.89 5.31 2.19
C ALA A 106 -21.12 4.55 1.66
N ASN A 107 -21.76 5.06 0.60
CA ASN A 107 -22.86 4.38 -0.07
C ASN A 107 -22.40 3.03 -0.66
N LEU A 108 -21.22 3.00 -1.29
CA LEU A 108 -20.62 1.79 -1.82
C LEU A 108 -20.38 0.75 -0.71
N LYS A 109 -19.86 1.17 0.45
CA LYS A 109 -19.70 0.31 1.62
C LYS A 109 -21.03 -0.26 2.09
N ALA A 110 -22.08 0.54 2.15
CA ALA A 110 -23.41 0.08 2.55
C ALA A 110 -24.01 -0.90 1.54
N ALA A 111 -23.77 -0.69 0.24
CA ALA A 111 -24.36 -1.49 -0.84
C ALA A 111 -23.65 -2.83 -1.07
N SER A 112 -22.31 -2.82 -1.07
CA SER A 112 -21.51 -3.99 -1.48
C SER A 112 -20.57 -4.49 -0.39
N GLY A 113 -20.22 -3.66 0.61
CA GLY A 113 -19.32 -4.02 1.71
C GLY A 113 -17.83 -4.16 1.31
N HIS A 114 -17.52 -4.30 0.02
CA HIS A 114 -16.18 -4.51 -0.49
C HIS A 114 -15.43 -3.20 -0.66
N LYS A 115 -14.16 -3.17 -0.25
CA LYS A 115 -13.28 -2.01 -0.43
C LYS A 115 -12.90 -1.90 -1.92
N PRO A 116 -13.10 -0.74 -2.56
CA PRO A 116 -12.67 -0.56 -3.93
C PRO A 116 -11.13 -0.51 -4.03
N MET A 117 -10.60 -0.97 -5.15
CA MET A 117 -9.17 -0.93 -5.46
C MET A 117 -8.78 0.47 -5.94
N LEU A 118 -7.74 1.05 -5.34
CA LEU A 118 -7.18 2.34 -5.78
C LEU A 118 -6.34 2.14 -7.05
N ALA A 119 -6.69 2.87 -8.11
CA ALA A 119 -6.04 2.80 -9.42
C ALA A 119 -5.62 4.20 -9.90
N PRO A 120 -4.46 4.72 -9.45
CA PRO A 120 -3.99 6.02 -9.89
C PRO A 120 -3.44 5.96 -11.33
N HIS A 121 -3.68 7.01 -12.11
CA HIS A 121 -3.01 7.26 -13.39
C HIS A 121 -1.56 7.71 -13.14
N GLU A 122 -0.66 7.46 -14.08
CA GLU A 122 0.77 7.81 -13.97
C GLU A 122 1.01 9.31 -13.74
N ASP A 123 0.23 10.15 -14.43
CA ASP A 123 0.26 11.62 -14.31
C ASP A 123 -0.66 12.18 -13.21
N SER A 124 -1.16 11.35 -12.30
CA SER A 124 -1.99 11.82 -11.19
C SER A 124 -1.17 12.67 -10.22
N ARG A 125 -1.80 13.70 -9.65
CA ARG A 125 -1.17 14.44 -8.55
C ARG A 125 -1.06 13.55 -7.32
N SER A 126 0.12 13.55 -6.70
CA SER A 126 0.36 12.77 -5.48
C SER A 126 -0.57 13.16 -4.33
N GLN A 127 -0.98 14.44 -4.27
CA GLN A 127 -1.95 14.92 -3.29
C GLN A 127 -3.30 14.21 -3.45
N ASP A 128 -3.85 14.16 -4.66
CA ASP A 128 -5.17 13.57 -4.92
C ASP A 128 -5.17 12.06 -4.65
N MET A 129 -4.06 11.38 -4.97
CA MET A 129 -3.85 9.97 -4.66
C MET A 129 -3.83 9.70 -3.16
N LEU A 130 -3.08 10.49 -2.39
CA LEU A 130 -2.99 10.34 -0.93
C LEU A 130 -4.32 10.64 -0.25
N GLU A 131 -5.06 11.64 -0.75
CA GLU A 131 -6.39 11.98 -0.26
C GLU A 131 -7.37 10.83 -0.49
N ALA A 132 -7.39 10.25 -1.70
CA ALA A 132 -8.20 9.07 -2.01
C ALA A 132 -7.83 7.87 -1.13
N ALA A 133 -6.54 7.61 -0.94
CA ALA A 133 -6.06 6.53 -0.07
C ALA A 133 -6.51 6.73 1.39
N ALA A 134 -6.40 7.96 1.91
CA ALA A 134 -6.84 8.29 3.26
C ALA A 134 -8.35 8.08 3.45
N MET A 135 -9.18 8.50 2.47
CA MET A 135 -10.63 8.27 2.51
C MET A 135 -10.97 6.78 2.51
N LEU A 136 -10.26 5.97 1.73
CA LEU A 136 -10.47 4.51 1.68
C LEU A 136 -10.14 3.84 3.02
N GLU A 137 -9.05 4.24 3.68
CA GLU A 137 -8.67 3.71 4.99
C GLU A 137 -9.64 4.13 6.09
N GLU A 138 -10.17 5.35 6.03
CA GLU A 138 -11.15 5.82 7.00
C GLU A 138 -12.47 5.04 6.89
N ILE A 139 -12.93 4.75 5.67
CA ILE A 139 -14.21 4.08 5.44
C ILE A 139 -14.06 2.55 5.60
N TRP A 140 -12.94 1.96 5.19
CA TRP A 140 -12.62 0.54 5.40
C TRP A 140 -11.37 0.37 6.28
N PRO A 141 -11.50 0.53 7.61
CA PRO A 141 -10.41 0.26 8.52
C PRO A 141 -10.11 -1.25 8.51
N GLY A 142 -8.89 -1.64 8.11
CA GLY A 142 -8.50 -3.03 8.00
C GLY A 142 -7.00 -3.23 7.84
N PRO A 143 -6.51 -4.50 7.89
CA PRO A 143 -5.10 -4.80 7.65
C PRO A 143 -4.71 -4.33 6.25
N ARG A 144 -3.58 -3.62 6.16
CA ARG A 144 -3.09 -2.94 4.95
C ARG A 144 -2.85 -3.94 3.83
N TRP A 145 -3.77 -4.04 2.87
CA TRP A 145 -3.52 -4.66 1.58
C TRP A 145 -3.56 -3.58 0.51
N ALA A 146 -2.42 -3.35 -0.13
CA ALA A 146 -2.30 -2.50 -1.31
C ALA A 146 -1.79 -3.40 -2.43
N THR A 147 -2.65 -3.68 -3.41
CA THR A 147 -2.29 -4.42 -4.61
C THR A 147 -2.02 -3.42 -5.72
N VAL A 148 -0.75 -3.25 -6.11
CA VAL A 148 -0.36 -2.42 -7.25
C VAL A 148 -0.43 -3.29 -8.50
N THR A 149 -1.46 -3.09 -9.33
CA THR A 149 -1.51 -3.68 -10.67
C THR A 149 -0.94 -2.66 -11.67
N ARG A 150 0.11 -3.06 -12.41
CA ARG A 150 0.53 -2.30 -13.58
C ARG A 150 -0.56 -2.45 -14.63
N VAL A 151 -1.20 -1.35 -15.01
CA VAL A 151 -2.04 -1.30 -16.20
C VAL A 151 -1.11 -1.56 -17.39
N ALA A 152 -1.33 -2.67 -18.08
CA ALA A 152 -0.61 -2.98 -19.30
C ALA A 152 -1.07 -1.98 -20.37
N ASP A 153 -0.19 -1.04 -20.69
CA ASP A 153 -0.32 -0.18 -21.85
C ASP A 153 -0.32 -1.04 -23.12
N ARG A 154 -1.29 -0.82 -23.99
CA ARG A 154 -1.45 -1.55 -25.26
C ARG A 154 -1.34 -0.54 -26.39
N GLY A 155 -0.09 -0.25 -26.76
CA GLY A 155 0.31 0.41 -28.01
C GLY A 155 1.12 -0.55 -28.86
#